data_AF-A0A199VL29-F1
#
_entry.id   AF-A0A199VL29-F1
#
_cell.length_a   1.000
_cell.length_b   1.000
_cell.length_c   1.000
_cell.angle_alpha   90.00
_cell.angle_beta   90.00
_cell.angle_gamma   90.00
#
_symmetry.space_group_name_H-M   'P 1'
#
loop_
_entity.id
_entity.type
_entity.pdbx_description
1 polymer ?
#
loop_
_entity_poly.entity_id
_entity_poly.type
_entity_poly.pdbx_seq_one_letter_code
_entity_poly.pdbx_strand_id
1 'polypeptide(L)'
;MLQGVLDEQFMQLQQLQDDSSPNFVLEVISIYFRESEKMLTNLRHQLADKEVTDYTKIGVHLNHLMGSSSSIGANRITTVCIALRAASEQCSWA
;
A
#
# COMPACT_ATOMS: atom_id res chain seq x y z
N MET A 1 -11.99 -14.41 -7.79
CA MET A 1 -10.84 -13.67 -7.24
C MET A 1 -10.59 -14.15 -5.81
N LEU A 2 -9.34 -14.12 -5.30
CA LEU A 2 -9.08 -14.16 -3.85
C LEU A 2 -10.01 -13.13 -3.19
N GLN A 3 -11.16 -13.54 -2.64
CA GLN A 3 -12.30 -12.66 -2.35
C GLN A 3 -11.86 -11.43 -1.54
N GLY A 4 -11.79 -10.26 -2.19
CA GLY A 4 -11.38 -8.98 -1.62
C GLY A 4 -9.87 -8.73 -1.55
N VAL A 5 -8.98 -9.71 -1.75
CA VAL A 5 -7.51 -9.47 -1.70
C VAL A 5 -7.03 -8.70 -2.92
N LEU A 6 -7.49 -9.11 -4.10
CA LEU A 6 -7.15 -8.49 -5.37
C LEU A 6 -8.41 -7.96 -6.06
N ASP A 7 -8.29 -6.87 -6.81
CA ASP A 7 -9.35 -6.29 -7.63
C ASP A 7 -9.01 -6.27 -9.13
N GLU A 8 -9.84 -5.57 -9.91
CA GLU A 8 -9.75 -5.50 -11.36
C GLU A 8 -8.44 -4.89 -11.86
N GLN A 9 -7.76 -4.06 -11.07
CA GLN A 9 -6.47 -3.49 -11.47
C GLN A 9 -5.41 -4.57 -11.64
N PHE A 10 -5.46 -5.65 -10.86
CA PHE A 10 -4.56 -6.79 -11.05
C PHE A 10 -4.80 -7.48 -12.39
N MET A 11 -6.05 -7.60 -12.83
CA MET A 11 -6.38 -8.15 -14.15
C MET A 11 -5.84 -7.27 -15.28
N GLN A 12 -5.92 -5.95 -15.13
CA GLN A 12 -5.32 -5.01 -16.08
C GLN A 12 -3.80 -5.16 -16.14
N LEU A 13 -3.15 -5.35 -14.98
CA LEU A 13 -1.70 -5.60 -14.92
C LEU A 13 -1.32 -6.89 -15.66
N GLN A 14 -2.13 -7.95 -15.54
CA GLN A 14 -1.90 -9.21 -16.26
C GLN A 14 -2.03 -9.06 -17.79
N GLN A 15 -2.90 -8.16 -18.26
CA GLN A 15 -3.08 -7.89 -19.70
C GLN A 15 -1.88 -7.18 -20.34
N LEU A 16 -1.00 -6.56 -19.54
CA LEU A 16 0.21 -5.91 -20.03
C LEU A 16 1.37 -6.90 -20.27
N GLN A 17 1.25 -8.14 -19.81
CA GLN A 17 2.25 -9.18 -20.03
C GLN A 17 2.01 -9.88 -21.37
N ASP A 18 3.06 -9.98 -22.18
CA ASP A 18 3.05 -10.64 -23.48
C ASP A 18 4.37 -11.38 -23.78
N ASP A 19 4.50 -11.94 -24.98
CA ASP A 19 5.70 -12.69 -25.39
C ASP A 19 6.98 -11.84 -25.43
N SER A 20 6.85 -10.51 -25.55
CA SER A 20 7.99 -9.58 -25.50
C SER A 20 8.43 -9.26 -24.07
N SER A 21 7.55 -9.48 -23.10
CA SER A 21 7.72 -9.11 -21.69
C SER A 21 7.19 -10.19 -20.73
N PRO A 22 7.63 -11.46 -20.85
CA PRO A 22 6.98 -12.61 -20.19
C PRO A 22 7.02 -12.59 -18.66
N ASN A 23 7.86 -11.74 -18.07
CA ASN A 23 8.01 -11.60 -16.62
C ASN A 23 7.43 -10.30 -16.05
N PHE A 24 6.72 -9.50 -16.86
CA PHE A 24 6.25 -8.17 -16.47
C PHE A 24 5.51 -8.17 -15.12
N VAL A 25 4.53 -9.07 -14.93
CA VAL A 25 3.78 -9.13 -13.67
C VAL A 25 4.68 -9.50 -12.49
N LEU A 26 5.58 -10.46 -12.68
CA LEU A 26 6.52 -10.89 -11.65
C LEU A 26 7.45 -9.74 -11.23
N GLU A 27 7.97 -8.98 -12.18
CA GLU A 27 8.85 -7.83 -11.93
C GLU A 27 8.11 -6.73 -11.16
N VAL A 28 6.90 -6.36 -11.59
CA VAL A 28 6.08 -5.34 -10.92
C VAL A 28 5.76 -5.75 -9.48
N ILE A 29 5.33 -7.00 -9.27
CA ILE A 29 5.02 -7.50 -7.92
C ILE A 29 6.28 -7.57 -7.04
N SER A 30 7.43 -7.93 -7.62
CA SER A 30 8.71 -7.96 -6.89
C SER A 30 9.16 -6.55 -6.47
N ILE A 31 8.95 -5.55 -7.33
CA ILE A 31 9.20 -4.14 -7.00
C ILE A 31 8.26 -3.71 -5.87
N TYR A 32 6.96 -4.01 -5.99
CA TYR A 32 5.98 -3.69 -4.94
C TYR A 32 6.36 -4.27 -3.58
N PHE A 33 6.76 -5.55 -3.50
CA PHE A 33 7.14 -6.16 -2.21
C PHE A 33 8.34 -5.45 -1.57
N ARG A 34 9.39 -5.15 -2.35
CA ARG A 34 10.57 -4.47 -1.84
C ARG A 34 10.28 -3.04 -1.37
N GLU A 35 9.46 -2.30 -2.10
CA GLU A 35 9.15 -0.92 -1.71
C GLU A 35 8.17 -0.88 -0.53
N SER A 36 7.14 -1.73 -0.53
CA SER A 36 6.17 -1.80 0.57
C SER A 36 6.81 -2.23 1.91
N GLU A 37 7.83 -3.11 1.90
CA GLU A 37 8.58 -3.47 3.11
C GLU A 37 9.25 -2.24 3.76
N LYS A 38 9.89 -1.38 2.95
CA LYS A 38 10.51 -0.13 3.45
C LYS A 38 9.44 0.81 4.02
N MET A 39 8.31 0.92 3.34
CA MET A 39 7.20 1.79 3.76
C MET A 39 6.59 1.32 5.07
N LEU A 40 6.32 0.02 5.22
CA LEU A 40 5.83 -0.58 6.46
C LEU A 40 6.83 -0.43 7.61
N THR A 41 8.13 -0.60 7.31
CA THR A 41 9.19 -0.38 8.29
C THR A 41 9.20 1.06 8.78
N ASN A 42 9.13 2.05 7.89
CA ASN A 42 9.10 3.46 8.27
C ASN A 42 7.84 3.81 9.07
N LEU A 43 6.68 3.31 8.63
CA LEU A 43 5.41 3.51 9.33
C LEU A 43 5.46 2.94 10.77
N ARG A 44 6.03 1.74 10.93
CA ARG A 44 6.20 1.11 12.25
C ARG A 44 7.10 1.95 13.17
N HIS A 45 8.20 2.49 12.66
CA HIS A 45 9.09 3.33 13.47
C HIS A 45 8.39 4.61 13.94
N GLN A 46 7.57 5.22 13.09
CA GLN A 46 6.83 6.43 13.46
C GLN A 46 5.71 6.16 14.47
N LEU A 47 5.12 4.96 14.46
CA LEU A 47 4.09 4.55 15.42
C LEU A 47 4.63 4.00 16.74
N ALA A 48 5.96 3.78 16.85
CA ALA A 48 6.56 3.13 18.00
C ALA A 48 6.53 4.01 19.26
N ASP A 49 6.60 5.34 19.10
CA ASP A 49 6.57 6.30 20.20
C ASP A 49 5.31 7.17 20.13
N LYS A 50 4.32 6.83 20.95
CA LYS A 50 3.03 7.52 20.98
C LYS A 50 3.11 8.98 21.44
N GLU A 51 4.11 9.35 22.24
CA GLU A 51 4.23 10.72 22.76
C GLU A 51 4.74 11.69 21.71
N VAL A 52 5.44 11.19 20.69
CA VAL A 52 6.08 11.99 19.63
C VAL A 52 5.55 11.64 18.22
N THR A 53 4.47 10.84 18.14
CA THR A 53 3.89 10.41 16.86
C THR A 53 3.31 11.61 16.11
N ASP A 54 3.85 11.86 14.92
CA ASP A 54 3.34 12.87 13.99
C ASP A 54 2.30 12.22 13.04
N TYR A 55 1.02 12.30 13.42
CA TYR A 55 -0.07 11.70 12.63
C TYR A 55 -0.23 12.31 11.23
N THR A 56 0.28 13.54 11.01
CA THR A 56 0.30 14.14 9.67
C THR A 56 1.29 13.40 8.77
N LYS A 57 2.49 13.10 9.27
CA LYS A 57 3.47 12.26 8.55
C LYS A 57 2.96 10.84 8.33
N ILE A 58 2.30 10.25 9.33
CA ILE A 58 1.64 8.94 9.19
C ILE A 58 0.66 8.95 8.00
N GLY A 59 -0.18 9.98 7.89
CA GLY A 59 -1.11 10.14 6.78
C GLY A 59 -0.41 10.17 5.41
N VAL A 60 0.73 10.85 5.30
CA VAL A 60 1.54 10.87 4.07
C VAL A 60 2.06 9.47 3.71
N HIS A 61 2.60 8.72 4.68
CA HIS A 61 3.09 7.36 4.45
C HIS A 61 1.97 6.39 4.06
N LEU A 62 0.79 6.52 4.69
CA LEU A 62 -0.39 5.73 4.34
C LEU A 62 -0.90 6.03 2.94
N ASN A 63 -0.91 7.30 2.52
CA ASN A 63 -1.28 7.67 1.15
C ASN A 63 -0.36 7.05 0.11
N HIS A 64 0.95 7.05 0.39
CA HIS A 64 1.91 6.42 -0.49
C HIS A 64 1.68 4.89 -0.57
N LEU A 65 1.50 4.22 0.57
CA LEU A 65 1.29 2.76 0.59
C LEU A 65 -0.03 2.40 -0.10
N MET A 66 -1.08 3.18 0.14
CA MET A 66 -2.37 3.05 -0.52
C MET A 66 -2.23 3.19 -2.05
N GLY A 67 -1.54 4.23 -2.54
CA GLY A 67 -1.34 4.44 -3.98
C GLY A 67 -0.55 3.31 -4.64
N SER A 68 0.53 2.86 -3.99
CA SER A 68 1.34 1.72 -4.47
C SER A 68 0.58 0.39 -4.44
N SER A 69 -0.28 0.17 -3.44
CA SER A 69 -1.12 -1.03 -3.34
C SER A 69 -2.20 -1.03 -4.41
N SER A 70 -2.86 0.11 -4.60
CA SER A 70 -3.89 0.25 -5.63
C SER A 70 -3.35 0.04 -7.03
N SER A 71 -2.11 0.45 -7.35
CA SER A 71 -1.55 0.31 -8.69
C SER A 71 -1.32 -1.15 -9.13
N ILE A 72 -1.21 -2.09 -8.18
CA ILE A 72 -1.12 -3.54 -8.46
C ILE A 72 -2.43 -4.28 -8.17
N GLY A 73 -3.49 -3.56 -7.80
CA GLY A 73 -4.78 -4.14 -7.41
C GLY A 73 -4.79 -4.85 -6.06
N ALA A 74 -3.89 -4.52 -5.13
CA ALA A 74 -3.85 -5.09 -3.77
C ALA A 74 -4.94 -4.48 -2.86
N ASN A 75 -6.20 -4.74 -3.21
CA ASN A 75 -7.40 -4.12 -2.65
C ASN A 75 -7.50 -4.17 -1.12
N ARG A 76 -7.18 -5.32 -0.51
CA ARG A 76 -7.22 -5.45 0.96
C ARG A 76 -6.25 -4.50 1.66
N ILE A 77 -5.05 -4.33 1.11
CA ILE A 77 -4.04 -3.42 1.70
C ILE A 77 -4.53 -1.99 1.55
N THR A 78 -5.05 -1.62 0.38
CA THR A 78 -5.67 -0.31 0.13
C THR A 78 -6.78 -0.03 1.15
N THR A 79 -7.68 -0.99 1.39
CA THR A 79 -8.80 -0.83 2.34
C THR A 79 -8.33 -0.62 3.77
N VAL A 80 -7.32 -1.39 4.22
CA VAL A 80 -6.73 -1.20 5.56
C VAL A 80 -6.04 0.16 5.68
N CYS A 81 -5.34 0.61 4.64
CA CYS A 81 -4.70 1.93 4.64
C CYS A 81 -5.72 3.07 4.72
N ILE A 82 -6.87 2.95 4.04
CA ILE A 82 -7.97 3.92 4.13
C ILE A 82 -8.50 3.99 5.57
N ALA A 83 -8.78 2.83 6.19
CA ALA A 83 -9.27 2.79 7.56
C ALA A 83 -8.26 3.36 8.57
N LEU A 84 -6.98 3.01 8.43
CA LEU A 84 -5.91 3.51 9.30
C LEU A 84 -5.68 5.01 9.11
N ARG A 85 -5.80 5.52 7.87
CA ARG A 85 -5.69 6.96 7.61
C ARG A 85 -6.82 7.73 8.28
N ALA A 86 -8.06 7.28 8.13
CA ALA A 86 -9.21 7.90 8.80
C ALA A 86 -9.05 7.91 10.34
N ALA A 87 -8.49 6.84 10.91
CA ALA A 87 -8.16 6.78 12.33
C ALA A 87 -7.04 7.77 12.72
N SER A 88 -5.99 7.91 11.89
CA SER A 88 -4.90 8.86 12.14
C SER A 88 -5.34 10.33 12.11
N GLU A 89 -6.29 10.67 11.22
CA GLU A 89 -6.91 12.00 11.16
C GLU A 89 -7.77 12.26 12.41
N GLN A 90 -8.35 11.21 12.99
CA GLN A 90 -9.04 11.32 14.28
C GLN A 90 -8.06 11.48 15.45
N CYS A 91 -6.85 10.91 15.41
CA CYS A 91 -5.87 11.17 16.47
C CYS A 91 -5.26 12.58 16.42
N SER A 92 -5.48 13.34 15.34
CA SER A 92 -4.91 14.69 15.16
C SER A 92 -5.62 15.80 15.94
N TRP A 93 -6.70 15.48 16.65
CA TRP A 93 -7.48 16.43 17.47
C TRP A 93 -7.37 16.23 18.99
N ALA A 94 -6.48 15.34 19.43
CA ALA A 94 -6.10 15.19 20.85
C ALA A 94 -4.86 16.03 21.16
#